data_AF-A0A2L2Z7J2-F1
#
_entry.id   AF-A0A2L2Z7J2-F1
#
_cell.length_a   1.000
_cell.length_b   1.000
_cell.length_c   1.000
_cell.angle_alpha   90.00
_cell.angle_beta   90.00
_cell.angle_gamma   90.00
#
_symmetry.space_group_name_H-M   'P 1'
#
loop_
_entity.id
_entity.type
_entity.pdbx_description
1 polymer ?
#
loop_
_entity_poly.entity_id
_entity_poly.type
_entity_poly.pdbx_seq_one_letter_code
_entity_poly.pdbx_strand_id
1 'polypeptide(L)' 'VSILLYWYSTRNHDYWIIRGSAYDKPLPFVGSLPALVRNMIWEDVDLERRQNYGDLYGYFEASKPVLMVSRPVLL' A
#
# COMPACT_ATOMS: atom_id res chain seq x y z
N VAL A 1 14.92 -9.90 19.09
CA VAL A 1 14.97 -8.64 18.30
C VAL A 1 14.21 -8.79 16.98
N SER A 2 14.49 -9.80 16.15
CA SER A 2 13.86 -9.97 14.82
C SER A 2 12.33 -10.13 14.83
N ILE A 3 11.77 -10.83 15.83
CA ILE A 3 10.30 -11.01 15.96
C ILE A 3 9.58 -9.70 16.28
N LEU A 4 10.16 -8.86 17.14
CA LEU A 4 9.60 -7.56 17.50
C LEU A 4 9.59 -6.60 16.30
N LEU A 5 10.67 -6.61 15.51
CA LEU A 5 10.77 -5.84 14.27
C LEU A 5 9.74 -6.30 13.21
N TYR A 6 9.60 -7.62 13.05
CA TYR A 6 8.60 -8.20 12.14
C TYR A 6 7.18 -7.79 12.56
N TRP A 7 6.83 -7.98 13.83
CA TRP A 7 5.52 -7.60 14.37
C TRP A 7 5.27 -6.08 14.23
N TYR A 8 6.25 -5.24 14.55
CA TYR A 8 6.12 -3.79 14.40
C TYR A 8 5.86 -3.38 12.95
N SER A 9 6.44 -4.10 11.99
CA SER A 9 6.19 -3.84 10.58
C SER A 9 4.80 -4.29 10.13
N THR A 10 4.32 -5.46 10.58
CA THR A 10 3.09 -6.07 10.06
C THR A 10 1.83 -5.71 10.84
N ARG A 11 1.94 -5.12 12.03
CA ARG A 11 0.82 -4.82 12.94
C ARG A 11 -0.37 -4.04 12.33
N ASN A 12 -0.14 -3.30 11.24
CA ASN A 12 -1.13 -2.45 10.61
C ASN A 12 -1.65 -3.00 9.27
N HIS A 13 -1.17 -4.16 8.81
CA HIS A 13 -1.50 -4.69 7.49
C HIS A 13 -2.99 -5.02 7.31
N ASP A 14 -3.72 -5.17 8.43
CA ASP A 14 -5.13 -5.51 8.46
C ASP A 14 -6.05 -4.29 8.25
N TYR A 15 -5.48 -3.08 8.23
CA TYR A 15 -6.24 -1.82 8.23
C TYR A 15 -7.24 -1.70 7.07
N TRP A 16 -6.82 -2.06 5.85
CA TRP A 16 -7.67 -2.01 4.67
C TRP A 16 -8.61 -3.21 4.56
N ILE A 17 -8.21 -4.37 5.10
CA ILE A 17 -9.02 -5.59 5.16
C ILE A 17 -10.29 -5.33 5.97
N ILE A 18 -10.15 -4.71 7.15
CA ILE A 18 -11.26 -4.42 8.06
C ILE A 18 -12.27 -3.44 7.43
N ARG A 19 -11.82 -2.58 6.50
CA ARG A 19 -12.69 -1.58 5.83
C ARG A 19 -13.33 -2.09 4.54
N GLY A 20 -12.95 -3.27 4.07
CA GLY A 20 -13.43 -3.80 2.79
C GLY A 20 -13.06 -2.94 1.58
N SER A 21 -12.01 -2.11 1.68
CA SER A 21 -11.54 -1.28 0.56
C SER A 21 -10.56 -2.06 -0.30
N ALA A 22 -10.51 -1.77 -1.61
CA ALA A 22 -9.47 -2.31 -2.48
C ALA A 22 -8.10 -1.81 -2.00
N TYR A 23 -7.10 -2.70 -1.89
CA TYR A 23 -5.77 -2.32 -1.44
C TYR A 23 -4.66 -3.18 -2.03
N ASP A 24 -3.48 -2.59 -2.13
CA ASP A 24 -2.23 -3.26 -2.53
C ASP A 24 -1.59 -3.97 -1.34
N LYS A 25 -1.26 -5.25 -1.50
CA LYS A 25 -0.81 -6.11 -0.40
C LYS A 25 0.58 -5.68 0.10
N PRO A 26 0.73 -5.38 1.39
CA PRO A 26 2.03 -4.96 1.92
C PRO A 26 2.98 -6.14 2.13
N LEU A 27 4.25 -5.92 1.80
CA LEU A 27 5.37 -6.75 2.20
C LEU A 27 5.91 -6.29 3.56
N PRO A 28 6.44 -7.20 4.40
CA PRO A 28 7.15 -6.80 5.60
C PRO A 28 8.29 -5.80 5.28
N PHE A 29 8.45 -4.79 6.14
CA PHE A 29 9.40 -3.68 6.12
C PHE A 29 9.18 -2.62 5.04
N VAL A 30 8.81 -3.02 3.83
CA VAL A 30 8.70 -2.12 2.66
C VAL A 30 7.26 -1.61 2.47
N GLY A 31 6.28 -2.30 3.03
CA GLY A 31 4.87 -2.02 2.78
C GLY A 31 4.50 -2.43 1.35
N SER A 32 3.65 -1.65 0.70
CA SER A 32 3.18 -1.93 -0.65
C SER A 32 3.96 -1.13 -1.70
N LEU A 33 5.27 -0.89 -1.52
CA LEU A 33 6.09 -0.06 -2.41
C LEU A 33 6.97 -0.92 -3.33
N PRO A 34 6.43 -1.48 -4.44
CA PRO A 34 7.19 -2.38 -5.32
C PRO A 34 8.35 -1.67 -6.03
N ALA A 35 8.32 -0.34 -6.21
CA ALA A 35 9.43 0.43 -6.75
C ALA A 35 10.75 0.21 -5.98
N LEU A 36 10.67 0.05 -4.65
CA LEU A 36 11.84 -0.18 -3.79
C LEU A 36 12.46 -1.58 -3.94
N VAL A 37 11.70 -2.55 -4.48
CA VAL A 37 12.13 -3.95 -4.60
C VAL A 37 12.40 -4.34 -6.04
N ARG A 38 11.61 -3.81 -6.98
CA ARG A 38 11.57 -4.22 -8.38
C ARG A 38 12.31 -3.25 -9.32
N ASN A 39 12.97 -2.21 -8.79
CA ASN A 39 13.61 -1.15 -9.58
C ASN A 39 12.65 -0.52 -10.62
N MET A 40 11.39 -0.38 -10.25
CA MET A 40 10.34 0.19 -11.10
C MET A 40 10.19 1.69 -10.83
N ILE A 41 9.80 2.47 -11.84
CA ILE A 41 9.53 3.89 -11.69
C ILE A 41 8.21 4.06 -10.94
N TRP A 42 8.14 5.05 -10.04
CA TRP A 42 6.92 5.33 -9.25
C TRP A 42 5.68 5.55 -10.12
N GLU A 43 5.83 6.21 -11.26
CA GLU A 43 4.74 6.48 -12.20
C GLU A 43 4.14 5.19 -12.79
N ASP A 44 4.98 4.24 -13.18
CA ASP A 44 4.51 2.94 -13.70
C ASP A 44 3.78 2.15 -12.63
N VAL A 45 4.26 2.19 -11.38
CA VAL A 45 3.60 1.54 -10.23
C VAL A 45 2.22 2.15 -9.99
N ASP A 46 2.09 3.46 -10.07
CA ASP A 46 0.80 4.14 -9.89
C ASP A 46 -0.17 3.84 -11.05
N LEU A 47 0.35 3.70 -12.28
CA LEU A 47 -0.43 3.26 -13.43
C LEU A 47 -0.97 1.85 -13.22
N GLU A 48 -0.12 0.90 -12.83
CA GLU A 48 -0.52 -0.49 -12.55
C GLU A 48 -1.57 -0.56 -11.43
N ARG A 49 -1.39 0.20 -10.35
CA ARG A 49 -2.37 0.24 -9.26
C ARG A 49 -3.70 0.83 -9.70
N ARG A 50 -3.69 1.89 -10.49
CA ARG A 50 -4.92 2.50 -11.02
C ARG A 50 -5.66 1.51 -11.93
N GLN A 51 -4.94 0.75 -12.76
CA GLN A 51 -5.54 -0.28 -13.61
C GLN A 51 -6.15 -1.43 -12.81
N ASN A 52 -5.50 -1.85 -11.71
CA ASN A 52 -5.94 -3.00 -10.90
C ASN A 52 -7.01 -2.66 -9.86
N TYR A 53 -6.94 -1.48 -9.22
CA TYR A 53 -7.78 -1.11 -8.08
C TYR A 53 -8.71 0.09 -8.36
N GLY A 54 -8.52 0.80 -9.47
CA GLY A 54 -9.33 1.96 -9.86
C GLY A 54 -8.89 3.27 -9.21
N ASP A 55 -9.84 4.22 -9.07
CA ASP A 55 -9.55 5.59 -8.64
C ASP A 55 -9.39 5.77 -7.12
N LEU A 56 -9.79 4.75 -6.35
CA LEU A 56 -9.79 4.77 -4.89
C LEU A 56 -9.23 3.44 -4.38
N TYR A 57 -8.05 3.49 -3.78
CA TYR A 57 -7.42 2.30 -3.24
C TYR A 57 -6.51 2.62 -2.06
N GLY A 58 -6.39 1.67 -1.15
CA GLY A 58 -5.43 1.71 -0.06
C GLY A 58 -4.07 1.15 -0.49
N TYR A 59 -3.00 1.70 0.03
CA TYR A 59 -1.69 1.07 -0.01
C TYR A 59 -0.98 1.30 1.32
N PHE A 60 0.23 0.77 1.47
CA PHE A 60 1.04 0.96 2.66
C PHE A 60 2.40 1.57 2.31
N GLU A 61 2.76 2.63 3.01
CA GLU A 61 4.12 3.15 3.04
C GLU A 61 4.81 2.58 4.28
N ALA A 62 5.66 1.57 4.09
CA ALA A 62 6.14 0.70 5.16
C ALA A 62 4.96 0.12 5.97
N SER A 63 4.73 0.57 7.20
CA SER A 63 3.60 0.12 8.05
C SER A 63 2.48 1.16 8.19
N LYS A 64 2.53 2.27 7.43
CA LYS A 64 1.51 3.31 7.47
C LYS A 64 0.47 3.06 6.37
N PRO A 65 -0.82 2.90 6.70
CA PRO A 65 -1.87 2.83 5.69
C PRO A 65 -2.08 4.19 5.05
N VAL A 66 -2.08 4.25 3.72
CA VAL A 66 -2.31 5.46 2.92
C VAL A 66 -3.47 5.24 1.97
N LEU A 67 -4.37 6.22 1.88
CA LEU A 67 -5.48 6.21 0.95
C LEU A 67 -5.12 7.01 -0.29
N MET A 68 -5.13 6.37 -1.46
CA MET A 68 -4.99 7.07 -2.73
C MET A 68 -6.38 7.47 -3.23
N VAL A 69 -6.53 8.75 -3.57
CA VAL A 69 -7.76 9.32 -4.12
C VAL A 69 -7.41 10.02 -5.43
N SER A 70 -7.85 9.46 -6.56
CA SER A 70 -7.59 10.03 -7.89
C SER A 70 -8.73 10.92 -8.40
N ARG A 71 -9.90 10.94 -7.74
CA ARG A 71 -11.05 11.75 -8.15
C ARG A 71 -11.03 13.13 -7.51
N PRO A 72 -11.16 14.21 -8.29
CA PRO A 72 -11.14 15.57 -7.75
C PRO A 72 -12.36 15.90 -6.88
N VAL A 73 -13.48 15.19 -7.03
CA VAL A 73 -14.69 15.39 -6.21
C VAL A 73 -14.55 14.84 -4.78
N LEU A 74 -13.51 14.04 -4.52
CA LEU A 74 -13.27 13.38 -3.24
C LEU A 74 -12.12 14.03 -2.46
N LEU A 75 -11.54 15.13 -2.98
CA LEU A 75 -10.49 15.94 -2.35
C LEU A 75 -11.12 17.14 -1.63
#